data_AF-A0A1T4NSS3-F1
#
_entry.id   AF-A0A1T4NSS3-F1
#
_cell.length_a   1.000
_cell.length_b   1.000
_cell.length_c   1.000
_cell.angle_alpha   90.00
_cell.angle_beta   90.00
_cell.angle_gamma   90.00
#
_symmetry.space_group_name_H-M   'P 1'
#
loop_
_entity.id
_entity.type
_entity.pdbx_description
1 polymer ?
#
loop_
_entity_poly.entity_id
_entity_poly.type
_entity_poly.pdbx_seq_one_letter_code
_entity_poly.pdbx_strand_id
1 'polypeptide(L)'
;MELTQGQISEIISNYTSSSEGFVTLQSLIMNSLMAHERELFVKANKNEQCNGFRPRRWYCKGYTFVLRIPRSRSGNFYPVLLGIIRSECEERAALVYQLYTKGLTTE
;
A
#
# COMPACT_ATOMS: atom_id res chain seq x y z
N MET A 1 -26.02 -10.14 4.37
CA MET A 1 -25.48 -11.51 4.28
C MET A 1 -24.01 -11.41 4.59
N GLU A 2 -23.56 -12.02 5.69
CA GLU A 2 -22.14 -12.10 6.04
C GLU A 2 -21.56 -13.35 5.37
N LEU A 3 -20.44 -13.19 4.66
CA LEU A 3 -19.73 -14.32 4.07
C LEU A 3 -19.06 -15.12 5.19
N THR A 4 -19.12 -16.45 5.10
CA THR A 4 -18.39 -17.29 6.05
C THR A 4 -16.89 -17.19 5.77
N GLN A 5 -16.06 -17.47 6.78
CA GLN A 5 -14.61 -17.47 6.63
C GLN A 5 -14.14 -18.44 5.52
N GLY A 6 -14.81 -19.59 5.37
CA GLY A 6 -14.54 -20.55 4.30
C GLY A 6 -14.80 -19.97 2.91
N GLN A 7 -15.92 -19.27 2.73
CA GLN A 7 -16.25 -18.60 1.47
C GLN A 7 -15.24 -17.49 1.12
N ILE A 8 -14.81 -16.71 2.12
CA ILE A 8 -13.79 -15.68 1.93
C ILE A 8 -12.46 -16.33 1.50
N SER A 9 -12.07 -17.42 2.14
CA SER A 9 -10.85 -18.16 1.81
C SER A 9 -10.88 -18.71 0.39
N GLU A 10 -12.02 -19.27 -0.03
CA GLU A 10 -12.21 -19.80 -1.39
C GLU A 10 -12.14 -18.68 -2.44
N ILE A 11 -12.79 -17.54 -2.18
CA ILE A 11 -12.73 -16.36 -3.06
C ILE A 11 -11.28 -15.87 -3.18
N ILE A 12 -10.55 -15.73 -2.08
CA ILE A 12 -9.14 -15.31 -2.11
C ILE A 12 -8.31 -16.30 -2.92
N SER A 13 -8.47 -17.60 -2.69
CA SER A 13 -7.76 -18.64 -3.44
C SER A 13 -8.00 -18.50 -4.95
N ASN A 14 -9.26 -18.33 -5.36
CA ASN A 14 -9.63 -18.17 -6.76
C ASN A 14 -9.00 -16.92 -7.40
N TYR A 15 -8.97 -15.79 -6.69
CA TYR A 15 -8.31 -14.57 -7.18
C TYR A 15 -6.80 -14.74 -7.29
N THR A 16 -6.16 -15.41 -6.33
CA THR A 16 -4.70 -15.61 -6.32
C THR A 16 -4.19 -16.62 -7.34
N SER A 17 -5.07 -17.42 -7.95
CA SER A 17 -4.71 -18.35 -9.04
C SER A 17 -4.18 -17.66 -10.30
N SER A 18 -4.40 -16.35 -10.44
CA SER A 18 -3.89 -15.53 -11.55
C SER A 18 -3.01 -14.39 -11.02
N SER A 19 -1.99 -14.01 -11.79
CA SER A 19 -1.11 -12.88 -11.43
C SER A 19 -1.86 -11.55 -11.39
N GLU A 20 -2.79 -11.32 -12.32
CA GLU A 20 -3.65 -10.14 -12.34
C GLU A 20 -4.61 -10.10 -11.15
N GLY A 21 -5.23 -11.24 -10.81
CA GLY A 21 -6.08 -11.38 -9.65
C GLY A 21 -5.32 -11.14 -8.33
N PHE A 22 -4.08 -11.62 -8.23
CA PHE A 22 -3.21 -11.30 -7.09
C PHE A 22 -2.92 -9.79 -6.98
N VAL A 23 -2.57 -9.12 -8.08
CA VAL A 23 -2.29 -7.68 -8.08
C VAL A 23 -3.51 -6.86 -7.67
N THR A 24 -4.69 -7.21 -8.19
CA THR A 24 -5.94 -6.54 -7.87
C THR A 24 -6.35 -6.76 -6.42
N LEU A 25 -6.31 -8.00 -5.93
CA LEU A 25 -6.60 -8.37 -4.55
C LEU A 25 -5.68 -7.65 -3.56
N GLN A 26 -4.36 -7.70 -3.79
CA GLN A 26 -3.40 -7.03 -2.93
C GLN A 26 -3.62 -5.51 -2.92
N SER A 27 -3.87 -4.90 -4.09
CA SER A 27 -4.17 -3.46 -4.16
C SER A 27 -5.42 -3.11 -3.36
N LEU A 28 -6.48 -3.92 -3.45
CA LEU A 28 -7.71 -3.75 -2.68
C LEU A 28 -7.47 -3.85 -1.18
N ILE A 29 -6.75 -4.87 -0.73
CA ILE A 29 -6.42 -5.09 0.69
C ILE A 29 -5.60 -3.90 1.23
N MET A 30 -4.56 -3.49 0.53
CA MET A 30 -3.72 -2.37 0.97
C MET A 30 -4.52 -1.07 1.06
N ASN A 31 -5.40 -0.82 0.09
CA ASN A 31 -6.27 0.36 0.10
C ASN A 31 -7.29 0.33 1.24
N SER A 32 -7.89 -0.82 1.52
CA SER A 32 -8.87 -0.96 2.60
C SER A 32 -8.21 -0.79 3.98
N LEU A 33 -7.03 -1.39 4.18
CA LEU A 33 -6.26 -1.24 5.42
C LEU A 33 -5.90 0.22 5.68
N MET A 34 -5.32 0.93 4.70
CA MET A 34 -4.99 2.35 4.87
C MET A 34 -6.23 3.23 5.08
N ALA A 35 -7.35 2.91 4.43
CA ALA A 35 -8.60 3.63 4.64
C ALA A 35 -9.14 3.45 6.06
N HIS A 36 -8.99 2.26 6.63
CA HIS A 36 -9.37 1.98 8.01
C HIS A 36 -8.43 2.65 9.02
N GLU A 37 -7.11 2.66 8.78
CA GLU A 37 -6.16 3.43 9.59
C GLU A 37 -6.57 4.90 9.68
N ARG A 38 -7.00 5.49 8.57
CA ARG A 38 -7.51 6.87 8.55
C ARG A 38 -8.77 7.02 9.37
N GLU A 39 -9.69 6.07 9.30
CA GLU A 39 -10.93 6.10 10.09
C GLU A 39 -10.65 6.10 11.59
N LEU A 40 -9.71 5.27 12.03
CA LEU A 40 -9.23 5.25 13.42
C LEU A 40 -8.59 6.59 13.81
N PHE A 41 -7.80 7.19 12.91
CA PHE A 41 -7.19 8.49 13.14
C PHE A 41 -8.23 9.63 13.29
N VAL A 42 -9.28 9.62 12.48
CA VAL A 42 -10.38 10.60 12.58
C VAL A 42 -11.18 10.40 13.86
N LYS A 43 -11.43 9.14 14.27
CA LYS A 43 -12.10 8.84 15.54
C LYS A 43 -11.30 9.38 16.73
N ALA A 44 -9.98 9.31 16.68
CA ALA A 44 -9.09 9.87 17.70
C ALA A 44 -9.05 11.42 17.66
N ASN A 45 -9.17 12.03 16.48
CA ASN A 45 -9.04 13.48 16.27
C ASN A 45 -10.33 14.10 15.73
N LYS A 46 -11.25 14.47 16.63
CA LYS A 46 -12.61 14.96 16.29
C LYS A 46 -12.64 16.21 15.40
N ASN A 47 -11.58 17.01 15.38
CA ASN A 47 -11.50 18.24 14.58
C ASN A 47 -10.93 18.01 13.17
N GLU A 48 -10.54 16.77 12.85
CA GLU A 48 -9.95 16.46 11.57
C GLU A 48 -10.98 16.14 10.50
N GLN A 49 -10.82 16.80 9.36
CA GLN A 49 -11.53 16.47 8.13
C GLN A 49 -10.59 15.71 7.21
N CYS A 50 -11.09 14.65 6.57
CA CYS A 50 -10.29 13.87 5.64
C CYS A 50 -10.99 13.78 4.28
N ASN A 51 -10.55 14.61 3.34
CA ASN A 51 -11.09 14.62 1.99
C ASN A 51 -9.99 14.27 0.98
N GLY A 52 -10.23 13.17 0.25
CA GLY A 52 -9.49 12.81 -0.94
C GLY A 52 -8.40 11.77 -0.73
N PHE A 53 -7.87 11.34 -1.88
CA PHE A 53 -6.87 10.29 -2.00
C PHE A 53 -5.75 10.76 -2.91
N ARG A 54 -4.54 10.29 -2.65
CA ARG A 54 -3.39 10.45 -3.53
C ARG A 54 -3.13 9.13 -4.27
N PRO A 55 -3.19 9.09 -5.61
CA PRO A 55 -2.80 7.89 -6.34
C PRO A 55 -1.30 7.66 -6.22
N ARG A 56 -0.90 6.40 -6.02
CA ARG A 56 0.50 5.97 -5.98
C ARG A 56 0.64 4.62 -6.65
N ARG A 57 1.73 4.44 -7.41
CA ARG A 57 2.15 3.13 -7.90
C ARG A 57 3.24 2.60 -6.98
N TRP A 58 3.08 1.37 -6.53
CA TRP A 58 4.09 0.64 -5.75
C TRP A 58 4.62 -0.52 -6.58
N TYR A 59 5.93 -0.63 -6.70
CA TYR A 59 6.61 -1.66 -7.46
C TYR A 59 7.31 -2.60 -6.50
N CYS A 60 6.89 -3.86 -6.47
CA CYS A 60 7.51 -4.88 -5.63
C CYS A 60 7.60 -6.20 -6.39
N LYS A 61 8.80 -6.80 -6.41
CA LYS A 61 9.06 -8.13 -6.99
C LYS A 61 8.46 -8.37 -8.39
N GLY A 62 8.54 -7.37 -9.27
CA GLY A 62 8.02 -7.46 -10.65
C GLY A 62 6.52 -7.14 -10.81
N TYR A 63 5.81 -6.89 -9.71
CA TYR A 63 4.41 -6.47 -9.72
C TYR A 63 4.28 -4.97 -9.54
N THR A 64 3.22 -4.40 -10.14
CA THR A 64 2.86 -2.99 -9.98
C THR A 64 1.48 -2.90 -9.34
N PHE A 65 1.41 -2.33 -8.13
CA PHE A 65 0.17 -2.14 -7.39
C PHE A 65 -0.30 -0.69 -7.50
N VAL A 66 -1.60 -0.50 -7.70
CA VAL A 66 -2.22 0.83 -7.79
C VAL A 66 -2.90 1.14 -6.46
N LEU A 67 -2.28 2.05 -5.71
CA LEU A 67 -2.69 2.42 -4.36
C LEU A 67 -3.36 3.80 -4.36
N ARG A 68 -4.36 3.94 -3.49
CA ARG A 68 -5.08 5.18 -3.21
C ARG A 68 -4.80 5.56 -1.77
N ILE A 69 -3.76 6.35 -1.56
CA ILE A 69 -3.30 6.74 -0.23
C ILE A 69 -4.30 7.74 0.36
N PRO A 70 -4.88 7.48 1.54
CA PRO A 70 -5.77 8.41 2.21
C PRO A 70 -5.02 9.66 2.68
N ARG A 71 -5.69 10.83 2.67
CA ARG A 71 -5.14 12.09 3.18
C ARG A 71 -6.03 12.69 4.27
N SER A 72 -5.42 13.38 5.23
CA SER A 72 -6.12 14.35 6.06
C SER A 72 -5.97 15.77 5.51
N ARG A 73 -6.89 16.66 5.86
CA ARG A 73 -6.87 18.07 5.45
C ARG A 73 -5.76 18.87 6.14
N SER A 74 -5.44 18.50 7.38
CA SER A 74 -4.34 19.06 8.17
C SER A 74 -2.97 18.59 7.70
N GLY A 75 -2.89 17.45 7.02
CA GLY A 75 -1.62 16.79 6.68
C GLY A 75 -1.00 15.97 7.82
N ASN A 76 -1.66 15.87 8.98
CA ASN A 76 -1.14 15.14 10.15
C ASN A 76 -1.31 13.62 10.05
N PHE A 77 -2.07 13.12 9.08
CA PHE A 77 -2.26 11.69 8.88
C PHE A 77 -1.20 11.12 7.94
N TYR A 78 -0.45 10.14 8.42
CA TYR A 78 0.44 9.32 7.60
C TYR A 78 0.17 7.84 7.87
N PRO A 79 -0.28 7.06 6.86
CA PRO A 79 -0.55 5.63 7.03
C PRO A 79 0.70 4.88 7.47
N VAL A 80 0.57 3.98 8.44
CA VAL A 80 1.69 3.16 8.94
C VAL A 80 2.15 2.20 7.86
N LEU A 81 1.19 1.58 7.17
CA LEU A 81 1.46 0.66 6.06
C LEU A 81 2.25 1.33 4.92
N LEU A 82 2.03 2.63 4.67
CA LEU A 82 2.80 3.39 3.70
C LEU A 82 4.26 3.61 4.16
N GLY A 83 4.49 3.74 5.47
CA GLY A 83 5.83 3.84 6.05
C GLY A 83 6.67 2.60 5.77
N ILE A 84 6.09 1.41 5.94
CA ILE A 84 6.75 0.11 5.67
C ILE A 84 7.10 -0.03 4.19
N ILE A 85 6.18 0.34 3.29
CA ILE A 85 6.44 0.32 1.84
C ILE A 85 7.59 1.26 1.47
N ARG A 86 7.66 2.43 2.14
CA ARG A 86 8.66 3.44 1.88
C ARG A 86 10.04 3.02 2.37
N SER A 87 10.16 2.38 3.54
CA SER A 87 11.44 1.91 4.06
C SER A 87 12.08 0.89 3.11
N GLU A 88 11.30 -0.04 2.55
CA GLU A 88 11.78 -0.99 1.52
C GLU A 88 12.32 -0.24 0.28
N CYS A 89 11.65 0.83 -0.16
CA CYS A 89 12.10 1.63 -1.29
C CYS A 89 13.39 2.41 -0.97
N GLU A 90 13.53 2.94 0.25
CA GLU A 90 14.70 3.68 0.70
C GLU A 90 15.92 2.76 0.83
N GLU A 91 15.76 1.56 1.37
CA GLU A 91 16.80 0.53 1.41
C GLU A 91 17.29 0.15 0.02
N ARG A 92 16.36 -0.04 -0.94
CA ARG A 92 16.71 -0.30 -2.34
C ARG A 92 17.49 0.86 -2.95
N ALA A 93 17.08 2.10 -2.68
CA ALA A 93 17.78 3.29 -3.18
C ALA A 93 19.20 3.40 -2.59
N ALA A 94 19.37 3.11 -1.29
CA ALA A 94 20.66 3.09 -0.63
C ALA A 94 21.59 2.02 -1.23
N LEU A 95 21.07 0.83 -1.55
CA LEU A 95 21.81 -0.23 -2.22
C LEU A 95 22.26 0.19 -3.63
N VAL A 96 21.36 0.79 -4.43
CA VAL A 96 21.71 1.32 -5.76
C VAL A 96 22.80 2.38 -5.65
N TYR A 97 22.69 3.29 -4.70
CA TYR A 97 23.72 4.30 -4.42
C TYR A 97 25.08 3.64 -4.10
N GLN A 98 25.10 2.64 -3.22
CA GLN A 98 26.32 1.91 -2.90
C GLN A 98 26.94 1.22 -4.13
N LEU A 99 26.13 0.57 -4.97
CA LEU A 99 26.63 -0.08 -6.19
C LEU A 99 27.21 0.95 -7.16
N TYR A 100 26.53 2.08 -7.33
CA TYR A 100 27.03 3.18 -8.17
C TYR A 100 28.38 3.71 -7.66
N THR A 101 28.52 3.94 -6.34
CA THR A 101 29.81 4.36 -5.75
C THR A 101 30.93 3.32 -5.92
N LYS A 102 30.58 2.04 -6.14
CA LYS A 102 31.54 0.95 -6.41
C LYS A 102 31.87 0.80 -7.91
N GLY A 103 31.42 1.72 -8.76
CA GLY A 103 31.73 1.73 -10.19
C GLY A 103 30.79 0.87 -11.05
N LEU A 104 29.66 0.42 -10.49
CA LEU A 104 28.61 -0.23 -11.27
C LEU A 104 27.81 0.86 -11.99
N THR A 105 28.05 0.99 -13.30
CA THR A 105 27.43 2.00 -14.15
C THR A 105 25.97 1.65 -14.44
N THR A 106 25.18 2.65 -14.81
CA THR A 106 23.73 2.53 -15.08
C THR A 106 23.41 2.23 -16.54
N GLU A 107 24.40 1.81 -17.32
CA GLU A 107 24.29 1.58 -18.77
C GLU A 107 23.87 0.15 -19.11
#